data_AF-A0A355IBZ2-F1
#
_entry.id   AF-A0A355IBZ2-F1
#
_cell.length_a   1.000
_cell.length_b   1.000
_cell.length_c   1.000
_cell.angle_alpha   90.00
_cell.angle_beta   90.00
_cell.angle_gamma   90.00
#
_symmetry.space_group_name_H-M   'P 1'
#
loop_
_entity.id
_entity.type
_entity.pdbx_description
1 polymer ?
#
loop_
_entity_poly.entity_id
_entity_poly.type
_entity_poly.pdbx_seq_one_letter_code
_entity_poly.pdbx_strand_id
1 'polypeptide(L)' 'MLMITIFMDDSFLNGLHRILGRERFAHSCGVATIARDLAPAWGVAHDKAHHAGWLHDYARNLPESELLALA' A
#
# COMPACT_ATOMS: atom_id res chain seq x y z
N MET A 1 3.86 -7.50 -22.29
CA MET A 1 3.97 -6.95 -20.92
C MET A 1 2.58 -7.03 -20.30
N LEU A 2 2.34 -7.99 -19.40
CA LEU A 2 1.03 -8.16 -18.77
C LEU A 2 0.72 -6.93 -17.92
N MET A 3 -0.31 -6.19 -18.31
CA MET A 3 -0.83 -5.06 -17.55
C MET A 3 -1.66 -5.64 -16.41
N ILE A 4 -1.01 -5.96 -15.29
CA ILE A 4 -1.71 -6.34 -14.06
C ILE A 4 -2.36 -5.06 -13.53
N THR A 5 -3.66 -4.90 -13.80
CA THR A 5 -4.48 -3.88 -13.15
C THR A 5 -4.82 -4.41 -11.76
N ILE A 6 -4.17 -3.87 -10.73
CA ILE A 6 -4.55 -4.11 -9.34
C ILE A 6 -5.81 -3.25 -9.11
N PHE A 7 -6.91 -3.87 -8.66
CA PHE A 7 -8.08 -3.17 -8.17
C PHE A 7 -8.09 -3.29 -6.64
N MET A 8 -8.03 -2.15 -5.94
CA MET A 8 -8.25 -2.07 -4.50
C MET A 8 -9.73 -1.76 -4.26
N ASP A 9 -10.52 -2.80 -4.02
CA ASP A 9 -11.91 -2.67 -3.61
C ASP A 9 -12.05 -2.45 -2.09
N ASP A 10 -13.27 -2.19 -1.63
CA ASP A 10 -13.57 -1.98 -0.22
C ASP A 10 -13.23 -3.19 0.65
N SER A 11 -13.37 -4.42 0.14
CA SER A 11 -13.03 -5.63 0.88
C SER A 11 -11.53 -5.71 1.14
N PHE A 12 -10.72 -5.40 0.13
CA PHE A 12 -9.28 -5.31 0.25
C PHE A 12 -8.85 -4.24 1.26
N LEU A 13 -9.38 -3.03 1.15
CA LEU A 13 -9.06 -1.92 2.06
C LEU A 13 -9.48 -2.22 3.50
N ASN A 14 -10.61 -2.90 3.70
CA ASN A 14 -11.05 -3.35 5.02
C ASN A 14 -10.09 -4.40 5.61
N GLY A 15 -9.58 -5.32 4.79
CA GLY A 15 -8.55 -6.28 5.21
C GLY A 15 -7.26 -5.57 5.62
N LEU A 16 -6.81 -4.63 4.80
CA LEU A 16 -5.63 -3.82 5.08
C LEU A 16 -5.78 -3.01 6.38
N HIS A 17 -6.94 -2.41 6.62
CA HIS A 17 -7.23 -1.68 7.86
C HIS A 17 -7.15 -2.58 9.10
N ARG A 18 -7.56 -3.86 9.02
CA ARG A 18 -7.46 -4.80 10.14
C ARG A 18 -6.01 -5.15 10.48
N ILE A 19 -5.14 -5.26 9.47
CA ILE A 19 -3.72 -5.59 9.65
C ILE A 19 -2.95 -4.38 10.19
N LEU A 20 -3.17 -3.22 9.58
CA LEU A 20 -2.44 -1.99 9.90
C LEU A 20 -2.96 -1.28 11.16
N GLY A 21 -4.24 -1.48 11.50
CA GLY A 21 -4.92 -0.66 12.49
C GLY A 21 -5.12 0.79 12.02
N ARG A 22 -5.85 1.56 12.84
CA ARG A 22 -6.38 2.88 12.45
C ARG A 22 -5.30 3.89 12.03
N GLU A 23 -4.26 4.07 12.84
CA GLU A 23 -3.25 5.12 12.60
C GLU A 23 -2.40 4.82 11.37
N ARG A 24 -1.94 3.58 11.23
CA ARG A 24 -1.07 3.16 10.12
C ARG A 24 -1.85 3.08 8.80
N PHE A 25 -3.13 2.71 8.85
CA PHE A 25 -4.01 2.76 7.69
C PHE A 25 -4.21 4.21 7.21
N ALA A 26 -4.47 5.15 8.12
CA ALA A 26 -4.57 6.57 7.77
C ALA A 26 -3.26 7.12 7.20
N HIS A 27 -2.11 6.72 7.77
CA HIS A 27 -0.79 7.03 7.21
C HIS A 27 -0.65 6.51 5.78
N SER A 28 -0.97 5.24 5.55
CA SER A 28 -0.87 4.60 4.22
C SER A 28 -1.78 5.26 3.20
N CYS A 29 -2.98 5.71 3.60
CA CYS A 29 -3.88 6.51 2.76
C CYS A 29 -3.22 7.83 2.30
N GLY A 30 -2.59 8.54 3.23
CA GLY A 30 -1.84 9.76 2.93
C GLY A 30 -0.66 9.51 1.99
N VAL A 31 0.12 8.45 2.22
CA VAL A 31 1.25 8.05 1.36
C VAL A 31 0.76 7.67 -0.03
N ALA A 32 -0.31 6.87 -0.14
CA ALA A 32 -0.91 6.49 -1.42
C ALA A 32 -1.37 7.71 -2.23
N THR A 33 -2.02 8.67 -1.57
CA THR A 33 -2.48 9.92 -2.18
C THR A 33 -1.30 10.72 -2.73
N ILE A 34 -0.30 11.00 -1.89
CA ILE A 34 0.86 11.80 -2.29
C ILE A 34 1.71 11.07 -3.35
N ALA A 35 1.87 9.75 -3.25
CA ALA A 35 2.60 8.97 -4.26
C ALA A 35 1.92 9.05 -5.63
N ARG A 36 0.59 8.98 -5.68
CA ARG A 36 -0.20 9.18 -6.90
C ARG A 36 0.02 10.57 -7.49
N ASP A 37 -0.03 11.60 -6.64
CA ASP A 37 0.06 13.00 -7.06
C ASP A 37 1.46 13.39 -7.54
N LEU A 38 2.51 12.78 -6.95
CA LEU A 38 3.89 12.99 -7.37
C LEU A 38 4.24 12.22 -8.64
N ALA A 39 3.62 11.07 -8.90
CA ALA A 39 4.01 10.18 -9.99
C ALA A 39 4.15 10.85 -11.38
N PRO A 40 3.24 11.75 -11.82
CA PRO A 40 3.39 12.44 -13.10
C PRO A 40 4.65 13.30 -13.19
N ALA A 41 5.06 13.94 -12.08
CA ALA A 41 6.25 14.79 -12.05
C ALA A 41 7.55 14.01 -12.30
N TRP A 42 7.52 12.69 -12.06
CA TRP A 42 8.65 11.78 -12.25
C TRP A 42 8.48 10.83 -13.44
N GLY A 43 7.42 11.01 -14.25
CA GLY A 43 7.16 10.16 -15.41
C GLY A 43 6.85 8.70 -15.07
N VAL A 44 6.36 8.41 -13.87
CA VAL A 44 6.00 7.05 -13.45
C VAL A 44 4.48 6.86 -13.45
N ALA A 45 4.04 5.59 -13.49
CA ALA A 45 2.62 5.26 -13.54
C ALA A 45 1.92 5.58 -12.20
N HIS A 46 0.96 6.51 -12.24
CA HIS A 46 0.28 7.02 -11.04
C HIS A 46 -0.51 5.94 -10.29
N ASP A 47 -1.09 4.98 -11.02
CA ASP A 47 -1.78 3.83 -10.46
C ASP A 47 -0.81 2.96 -9.66
N LYS A 48 0.35 2.62 -10.22
CA LYS A 48 1.36 1.82 -9.52
C LYS A 48 1.89 2.53 -8.28
N ALA A 49 2.14 3.84 -8.37
CA ALA A 49 2.57 4.64 -7.23
C ALA A 49 1.52 4.66 -6.10
N HIS A 50 0.24 4.81 -6.47
CA HIS A 50 -0.88 4.75 -5.52
C HIS A 50 -0.95 3.39 -4.81
N HIS A 51 -0.91 2.28 -5.56
CA HIS A 51 -0.95 0.93 -4.98
C HIS A 51 0.27 0.64 -4.10
N ALA A 52 1.46 1.10 -4.50
CA ALA A 52 2.66 0.97 -3.69
C ALA A 52 2.52 1.74 -2.36
N GLY A 53 1.99 2.97 -2.39
CA GLY A 53 1.78 3.75 -1.17
C GLY A 53 0.82 3.09 -0.17
N TRP A 54 -0.24 2.43 -0.66
CA TRP A 54 -1.14 1.64 0.20
C TRP A 54 -0.45 0.45 0.86
N LEU A 55 0.44 -0.25 0.14
CA LEU A 55 1.00 -1.53 0.57
C LEU A 55 2.38 -1.45 1.22
N HIS A 56 3.06 -0.30 1.16
CA HIS A 56 4.45 -0.17 1.58
C HIS A 56 4.70 -0.62 3.03
N ASP A 57 3.71 -0.41 3.90
CA ASP A 57 3.77 -0.73 5.33
C ASP A 57 2.95 -1.98 5.71
N TYR A 58 2.50 -2.79 4.73
CA TYR A 58 1.65 -3.97 4.96
C TYR A 58 2.17 -4.87 6.10
N ALA A 59 3.47 -5.13 6.11
CA ALA A 59 4.11 -6.01 7.09
C ALA A 59 4.50 -5.30 8.40
N ARG A 60 4.27 -3.99 8.54
CA ARG A 60 4.87 -3.17 9.60
C ARG A 60 4.46 -3.60 11.02
N ASN A 61 3.29 -4.21 11.17
CA ASN A 61 2.75 -4.66 12.45
C ASN A 61 2.87 -6.18 12.66
N LEU A 62 3.50 -6.92 11.73
CA LEU A 62 3.66 -8.37 11.90
C LEU A 62 4.61 -8.66 13.09
N PRO A 63 4.40 -9.75 13.83
CA PRO A 63 5.34 -10.20 14.85
C PRO A 63 6.74 -10.42 14.27
N GLU A 64 7.78 -10.15 15.07
CA GLU A 64 9.17 -10.32 14.64
C GLU A 64 9.46 -11.73 14.13
N SER A 65 8.91 -12.76 14.79
CA SER A 65 9.06 -14.16 14.35
C SER A 65 8.47 -14.41 12.96
N GLU A 66 7.38 -13.73 12.61
CA GLU A 66 6.77 -13.83 11.28
C GLU A 66 7.58 -13.05 10.24
N LEU A 67 8.06 -11.86 10.59
CA LEU A 67 8.96 -11.09 9.72
C LEU A 67 10.24 -11.87 9.40
N LEU A 68 10.85 -12.52 10.40
CA LEU A 68 12.03 -13.36 10.22
C LEU A 68 11.77 -14.59 9.32
N ALA A 69 10.54 -15.11 9.33
CA ALA A 69 10.18 -16.23 8.46
C ALA A 69 9.95 -15.83 6.99
N LEU A 70 9.77 -14.53 6.72
CA LEU A 70 9.50 -13.98 5.39
C LEU A 70 10.73 -13.35 4.70
N ALA A 71 11.86 -13.22 5.42
CA ALA A 71 13.11 -12.62 4.95
C ALA A 71 14.06 -13.62 4.29
#